data_AF-A0A094GN14-F1
#
_entry.id   AF-A0A094GN14-F1
#
_cell.length_a   1.000
_cell.length_b   1.000
_cell.length_c   1.000
_cell.angle_alpha   90.00
_cell.angle_beta   90.00
_cell.angle_gamma   90.00
#
_symmetry.space_group_name_H-M   'P 1'
#
loop_
_entity.id
_entity.type
_entity.pdbx_description
1 polymer ?
#
loop_
_entity_poly.entity_id
_entity_poly.type
_entity_poly.pdbx_seq_one_letter_code
_entity_poly.pdbx_strand_id
1 'polypeptide(L)'
;MAFSKFKVVPCELSDMAVCADIFDEAFADDPAIIYLYPRSDPKVLKEKSIQNFEKSFTAPGVKYFKVVLEDTGEIVAFSKWVYPHTPDPNAEDPETAIRMQQHVPGSNEELVVEFFTKFLRGRRKWIVPETHYFMSILAVRPEYQRKGLGSMLLTPVLEQADKENAKAFVQGSVQGVGLYLKHGWEEVDEILMDYSPYGGASDVKTALLGCLNIPLPRCIGEPVKAPPVPVSHPGDGNVLDLLIEFGRKYNRDINEIRQACDLAEGYSDLVIILQRPAPRHNYSVDFEKFVADCPTLDAVDKIIRYATKGTRSIETVSVFDAYSFKPGLTAAWPSDDDCHLLLEQMLKFKKPRVVMCCWNKGAATCSNELVGQFVGGGVGNPSIRDEIDIEGCSSVAIRSFHPATAMCYNPYNADYQALLTYHFIAAFSELSYRIHEPWWLEQINTRSMHAIKETTV
;
A
#
# COMPACT_ATOMS: atom_id res chain seq x y z
N MET A 1 8.22 -32.72 24.00
CA MET A 1 8.80 -31.43 24.43
C MET A 1 7.65 -30.44 24.49
N ALA A 2 7.43 -29.78 25.62
CA ALA A 2 6.44 -28.72 25.70
C ALA A 2 6.85 -27.62 24.72
N PHE A 3 5.94 -27.16 23.86
CA PHE A 3 6.18 -25.96 23.07
C PHE A 3 6.23 -24.79 24.04
N SER A 4 7.40 -24.20 24.26
CA SER A 4 7.54 -23.00 25.07
C SER A 4 6.62 -21.92 24.52
N LYS A 5 5.78 -21.35 25.38
CA LYS A 5 4.89 -20.25 25.01
C LYS A 5 5.65 -18.93 25.07
N PHE A 6 5.40 -18.08 24.09
CA PHE A 6 5.98 -16.75 23.98
C PHE A 6 4.90 -15.70 24.25
N LYS A 7 5.28 -14.61 24.92
CA LYS A 7 4.37 -13.50 25.21
C LYS A 7 5.03 -12.17 24.85
N VAL A 8 4.28 -11.28 24.19
CA VAL A 8 4.71 -9.90 23.94
C VAL A 8 4.25 -9.01 25.08
N VAL A 9 5.16 -8.21 25.63
CA VAL A 9 4.86 -7.20 26.67
C VAL A 9 5.67 -5.92 26.43
N PRO A 10 5.25 -4.76 26.95
CA PRO A 10 6.08 -3.56 26.94
C PRO A 10 7.41 -3.77 27.67
N CYS A 11 8.47 -3.09 27.24
CA CYS A 11 9.72 -3.04 28.01
C CYS A 11 9.63 -2.01 29.15
N GLU A 12 10.45 -2.24 30.16
CA GLU A 12 10.80 -1.33 31.25
C GLU A 12 12.23 -0.79 31.02
N LEU A 13 12.59 0.30 31.68
CA LEU A 13 13.92 0.90 31.55
C LEU A 13 15.04 -0.08 31.94
N SER A 14 14.79 -0.95 32.93
CA SER A 14 15.69 -2.01 33.38
C SER A 14 16.01 -3.05 32.30
N ASP A 15 15.19 -3.16 31.25
CA ASP A 15 15.42 -4.12 30.16
C ASP A 15 16.48 -3.65 29.16
N MET A 16 16.87 -2.37 29.15
CA MET A 16 17.71 -1.80 28.09
C MET A 16 19.08 -2.47 27.96
N ALA A 17 19.64 -2.95 29.07
CA ALA A 17 20.86 -3.76 29.05
C ALA A 17 20.67 -5.07 28.27
N VAL A 18 19.57 -5.79 28.54
CA VAL A 18 19.23 -7.04 27.85
C VAL A 18 18.86 -6.78 26.38
N CYS A 19 18.18 -5.67 26.08
CA CYS A 19 17.92 -5.27 24.70
C CYS A 19 19.23 -5.01 23.94
N ALA A 20 20.21 -4.37 24.57
CA ALA A 20 21.52 -4.21 23.97
C ALA A 20 22.20 -5.56 23.71
N ASP A 21 22.07 -6.56 24.59
CA ASP A 21 22.61 -7.92 24.38
C ASP A 21 21.99 -8.57 23.15
N ILE A 22 20.67 -8.54 23.06
CA ILE A 22 19.94 -9.11 21.93
C ILE A 22 20.30 -8.40 20.62
N PHE A 23 20.50 -7.07 20.66
CA PHE A 23 20.93 -6.31 19.49
C PHE A 23 22.30 -6.77 18.99
N ASP A 24 23.30 -6.82 19.87
CA ASP A 24 24.66 -7.21 19.49
C ASP A 24 24.70 -8.64 18.93
N GLU A 25 23.96 -9.57 19.54
CA GLU A 25 23.87 -10.95 19.06
C GLU A 25 23.13 -11.06 17.72
N ALA A 26 22.04 -10.33 17.53
CA ALA A 26 21.23 -10.41 16.32
C ALA A 26 21.91 -9.77 15.10
N PHE A 27 22.78 -8.78 15.33
CA PHE A 27 23.47 -8.02 14.28
C PHE A 27 24.99 -8.27 14.24
N ALA A 28 25.49 -9.31 14.92
CA ALA A 28 26.92 -9.62 14.98
C ALA A 28 27.59 -9.76 13.60
N ASP A 29 26.85 -10.32 12.63
CA ASP A 29 27.31 -10.53 11.25
C ASP A 29 26.89 -9.39 10.29
N ASP A 30 26.28 -8.31 10.80
CA ASP A 30 25.85 -7.19 9.97
C ASP A 30 27.07 -6.37 9.51
N PRO A 31 27.23 -6.11 8.20
CA PRO A 31 28.34 -5.30 7.68
C PRO A 31 28.47 -3.94 8.36
N ALA A 32 27.37 -3.29 8.72
CA ALA A 32 27.42 -2.01 9.43
C ALA A 32 28.10 -2.18 10.79
N ILE A 33 27.80 -3.23 11.56
CA ILE A 33 28.44 -3.47 12.86
C ILE A 33 29.94 -3.73 12.70
N ILE A 34 30.33 -4.51 11.67
CA ILE A 34 31.73 -4.87 11.41
C ILE A 34 32.57 -3.66 10.97
N TYR A 35 32.08 -2.86 10.02
CA TYR A 35 32.88 -1.81 9.39
C TYR A 35 32.79 -0.44 10.07
N LEU A 36 31.73 -0.15 10.83
CA LEU A 36 31.61 1.11 11.56
C LEU A 36 32.53 1.18 12.78
N TYR A 37 32.79 0.03 13.42
CA TYR A 37 33.53 -0.03 14.69
C TYR A 37 34.70 -1.04 14.65
N PRO A 38 35.56 -1.02 13.61
CA PRO A 38 36.47 -2.13 13.30
C PRO A 38 37.57 -2.38 14.35
N ARG A 39 37.88 -1.38 15.19
CA ARG A 39 38.94 -1.45 16.22
C ARG A 39 38.48 -0.98 17.59
N SER A 40 37.18 -0.80 17.77
CA SER A 40 36.63 -0.32 19.04
C SER A 40 36.60 -1.44 20.08
N ASP A 41 36.83 -1.08 21.35
CA ASP A 41 36.70 -2.02 22.46
C ASP A 41 35.22 -2.45 22.59
N PRO A 42 34.91 -3.77 22.47
CA PRO A 42 33.54 -4.27 22.60
C PRO A 42 32.84 -3.85 23.90
N LYS A 43 33.57 -3.70 25.02
CA LYS A 43 32.98 -3.25 26.29
C LYS A 43 32.54 -1.79 26.23
N VAL A 44 33.34 -0.94 25.60
CA VAL A 44 33.02 0.49 25.44
C VAL A 44 31.85 0.67 24.47
N LEU A 45 31.83 -0.10 23.37
CA LEU A 45 30.68 -0.13 22.46
C LEU A 45 29.42 -0.57 23.18
N LYS A 46 29.52 -1.60 24.03
CA LYS A 46 28.41 -2.11 24.81
C LYS A 46 27.83 -1.06 25.75
N GLU A 47 28.68 -0.44 26.57
CA GLU A 47 28.28 0.63 27.48
C GLU A 47 27.62 1.78 26.73
N LYS A 48 28.18 2.16 25.57
CA LYS A 48 27.60 3.21 24.72
C LYS A 48 26.24 2.80 24.14
N SER A 49 26.09 1.54 23.73
CA SER A 49 24.83 0.97 23.24
C SER A 49 23.75 1.04 24.31
N ILE A 50 24.05 0.60 25.55
CA ILE A 50 23.12 0.67 26.69
C ILE A 50 22.69 2.12 26.95
N GLN A 51 23.64 3.07 27.02
CA GLN A 51 23.33 4.49 27.19
C GLN A 51 22.41 5.03 26.08
N ASN A 52 22.62 4.62 24.84
CA ASN A 52 21.78 5.03 23.71
C ASN A 52 20.37 4.44 23.80
N PHE A 53 20.24 3.16 24.23
CA PHE A 53 18.95 2.53 24.48
C PHE A 53 18.20 3.25 25.62
N GLU A 54 18.84 3.48 26.77
CA GLU A 54 18.27 4.21 27.90
C GLU A 54 17.85 5.64 27.54
N LYS A 55 18.73 6.40 26.85
CA LYS A 55 18.41 7.76 26.39
C LYS A 55 17.21 7.76 25.44
N SER A 56 17.13 6.78 24.54
CA SER A 56 16.03 6.73 23.58
C SER A 56 14.74 6.16 24.16
N PHE A 57 14.79 5.38 25.24
CA PHE A 57 13.61 4.87 25.95
C PHE A 57 12.69 5.98 26.46
N THR A 58 13.25 7.15 26.80
CA THR A 58 12.52 8.31 27.30
C THR A 58 12.21 9.36 26.22
N ALA A 59 12.60 9.11 24.97
CA ALA A 59 12.40 10.06 23.89
C ALA A 59 10.91 10.14 23.45
N PRO A 60 10.45 11.31 22.97
CA PRO A 60 9.07 11.49 22.52
C PRO A 60 8.63 10.44 21.49
N GLY A 61 7.45 9.87 21.69
CA GLY A 61 6.88 8.85 20.80
C GLY A 61 7.57 7.48 20.86
N VAL A 62 8.71 7.31 21.54
CA VAL A 62 9.43 6.04 21.55
C VAL A 62 8.75 5.03 22.48
N LYS A 63 8.51 3.83 21.95
CA LYS A 63 8.02 2.69 22.72
C LYS A 63 8.79 1.43 22.37
N TYR A 64 9.00 0.59 23.38
CA TYR A 64 9.69 -0.69 23.25
C TYR A 64 8.77 -1.83 23.65
N PHE A 65 8.85 -2.93 22.91
CA PHE A 65 8.16 -4.18 23.22
C PHE A 65 9.18 -5.32 23.24
N LYS A 66 8.99 -6.27 24.15
CA LYS A 66 9.81 -7.47 24.29
C LYS A 66 8.98 -8.73 24.15
N VAL A 67 9.64 -9.80 23.68
CA VAL A 67 9.10 -11.17 23.77
C VAL A 67 9.78 -11.87 24.94
N VAL A 68 8.97 -12.43 25.83
CA VAL A 68 9.42 -13.26 26.95
C VAL A 68 8.99 -14.71 26.78
N LEU A 69 9.82 -15.63 27.25
CA LEU A 69 9.43 -17.02 27.50
C LEU A 69 8.54 -17.08 28.74
N GLU A 70 7.34 -17.66 28.63
CA GLU A 70 6.40 -17.70 29.77
C GLU A 70 6.93 -18.53 30.95
N ASP A 71 7.71 -19.58 30.68
CA ASP A 71 8.19 -20.50 31.71
C ASP A 71 9.37 -19.93 32.52
N THR A 72 10.22 -19.09 31.89
CA THR A 72 11.48 -18.61 32.49
C THR A 72 11.52 -17.10 32.71
N GLY A 73 10.66 -16.34 32.04
CA GLY A 73 10.71 -14.87 32.00
C GLY A 73 11.86 -14.30 31.15
N GLU A 74 12.66 -15.15 30.49
CA GLU A 74 13.79 -14.73 29.67
C GLU A 74 13.33 -13.88 28.47
N ILE A 75 14.03 -12.78 28.22
CA ILE A 75 13.79 -11.90 27.07
C ILE A 75 14.59 -12.41 25.87
N VAL A 76 13.87 -12.76 24.80
CA VAL A 76 14.46 -13.41 23.60
C VAL A 76 14.38 -12.56 22.34
N ALA A 77 13.59 -11.48 22.36
CA ALA A 77 13.45 -10.54 21.26
C ALA A 77 12.92 -9.19 21.75
N PHE A 78 13.17 -8.13 20.98
CA PHE A 78 12.56 -6.83 21.22
C PHE A 78 12.35 -6.03 19.92
N SER A 79 11.50 -5.01 20.01
CA SER A 79 11.33 -4.00 18.96
C SER A 79 11.31 -2.60 19.56
N LYS A 80 11.75 -1.62 18.77
CA LYS A 80 11.74 -0.20 19.05
C LYS A 80 10.91 0.51 18.01
N TRP A 81 9.90 1.24 18.46
CA TRP A 81 8.98 2.00 17.63
C TRP A 81 9.02 3.48 17.99
N VAL A 82 8.79 4.32 17.00
CA VAL A 82 8.48 5.75 17.17
C VAL A 82 7.04 5.93 16.71
N TYR A 83 6.18 6.30 17.64
CA TYR A 83 4.77 6.59 17.40
C TYR A 83 4.61 8.01 16.85
N PRO A 84 3.45 8.30 16.21
CA PRO A 84 3.09 9.67 15.86
C PRO A 84 3.29 10.63 17.03
N HIS A 85 4.08 11.68 16.82
CA HIS A 85 4.39 12.69 17.82
C HIS A 85 4.69 14.03 17.16
N THR A 86 4.52 15.11 17.90
CA THR A 86 4.93 16.45 17.45
C THR A 86 6.42 16.64 17.71
N PRO A 87 7.25 16.90 16.68
CA PRO A 87 8.65 17.23 16.87
C PRO A 87 8.81 18.52 17.69
N ASP A 88 9.83 18.59 18.55
CA ASP A 88 10.19 19.83 19.22
C ASP A 88 10.84 20.79 18.21
N PRO A 89 10.26 21.98 17.93
CA PRO A 89 10.82 22.92 16.98
C PRO A 89 12.18 23.50 17.41
N ASN A 90 12.54 23.36 18.68
CA ASN A 90 13.82 23.82 19.22
C ASN A 90 14.86 22.71 19.35
N ALA A 91 14.53 21.47 18.95
CA ALA A 91 15.48 20.38 18.97
C ALA A 91 16.68 20.70 18.04
N GLU A 92 17.87 20.29 18.47
CA GLU A 92 19.06 20.35 17.62
C GLU A 92 18.81 19.56 16.33
N ASP A 93 19.28 20.10 15.21
CA ASP A 93 19.21 19.41 13.92
C ASP A 93 19.92 18.04 14.01
N PRO A 94 19.22 16.92 13.73
CA PRO A 94 19.81 15.59 13.88
C PRO A 94 21.04 15.34 13.00
N GLU A 95 21.19 15.99 11.84
CA GLU A 95 22.39 15.84 11.01
C GLU A 95 23.60 16.54 11.65
N THR A 96 23.38 17.69 12.28
CA THR A 96 24.38 18.38 13.11
C THR A 96 24.79 17.52 14.30
N ALA A 97 23.82 16.95 15.03
CA ALA A 97 24.08 16.07 16.16
C ALA A 97 24.91 14.84 15.76
N ILE A 98 24.65 14.23 14.59
CA ILE A 98 25.45 13.11 14.05
C ILE A 98 26.92 13.52 13.82
N ARG A 99 27.17 14.71 13.28
CA ARG A 99 28.52 15.22 12.97
C ARG A 99 29.30 15.63 14.21
N MET A 100 28.61 16.11 15.24
CA MET A 100 29.23 16.61 16.48
C MET A 100 29.34 15.51 17.55
N GLN A 101 28.73 14.34 17.32
CA GLN A 101 28.76 13.23 18.26
C GLN A 101 30.19 12.72 18.45
N GLN A 102 30.61 12.59 19.71
CA GLN A 102 31.87 11.93 20.03
C GLN A 102 31.81 10.45 19.65
N HIS A 103 32.73 10.03 18.78
CA HIS A 103 32.86 8.66 18.32
C HIS A 103 33.61 7.80 19.34
N VAL A 104 33.30 6.50 19.37
CA VAL A 104 34.02 5.54 20.21
C VAL A 104 35.43 5.35 19.63
N PRO A 105 36.50 5.37 20.44
CA PRO A 105 37.85 5.12 19.94
C PRO A 105 37.90 3.84 19.11
N GLY A 106 38.57 3.88 17.95
CA GLY A 106 38.64 2.77 17.01
C GLY A 106 37.48 2.67 16.00
N SER A 107 36.51 3.58 16.05
CA SER A 107 35.46 3.72 15.03
C SER A 107 36.03 4.20 13.70
N ASN A 108 35.31 3.93 12.62
CA ASN A 108 35.46 4.61 11.35
C ASN A 108 34.52 5.82 11.31
N GLU A 109 35.01 7.00 11.72
CA GLU A 109 34.20 8.20 11.92
C GLU A 109 33.49 8.65 10.64
N GLU A 110 34.19 8.66 9.49
CA GLU A 110 33.61 9.05 8.21
C GLU A 110 32.44 8.14 7.82
N LEU A 111 32.63 6.83 7.96
CA LEU A 111 31.61 5.84 7.63
C LEU A 111 30.43 5.87 8.62
N VAL A 112 30.69 6.14 9.91
CA VAL A 112 29.64 6.37 10.92
C VAL A 112 28.79 7.57 10.55
N VAL A 113 29.42 8.70 10.23
CA VAL A 113 28.70 9.90 9.82
C VAL A 113 27.91 9.63 8.54
N GLU A 114 28.51 8.99 7.54
CA GLU A 114 27.82 8.66 6.27
C GLU A 114 26.60 7.76 6.50
N PHE A 115 26.76 6.66 7.25
CA PHE A 115 25.71 5.70 7.53
C PHE A 115 24.51 6.37 8.20
N PHE A 116 24.72 7.05 9.33
CA PHE A 116 23.62 7.70 10.04
C PHE A 116 23.01 8.86 9.24
N THR A 117 23.80 9.60 8.46
CA THR A 117 23.29 10.65 7.57
C THR A 117 22.35 10.09 6.49
N LYS A 118 22.76 9.01 5.81
CA LYS A 118 21.92 8.35 4.79
C LYS A 118 20.61 7.81 5.39
N PHE A 119 20.68 7.16 6.54
CA PHE A 119 19.49 6.68 7.25
C PHE A 119 18.55 7.81 7.67
N LEU A 120 19.09 8.93 8.19
CA LEU A 120 18.30 10.11 8.54
C LEU A 120 17.61 10.73 7.33
N ARG A 121 18.31 10.86 6.20
CA ARG A 121 17.75 11.41 4.96
C ARG A 121 16.61 10.53 4.42
N GLY A 122 16.78 9.21 4.46
CA GLY A 122 15.71 8.26 4.15
C GLY A 122 14.47 8.47 5.02
N ARG A 123 14.66 8.65 6.34
CA ARG A 123 13.56 8.95 7.28
C ARG A 123 12.87 10.27 6.93
N ARG A 124 13.62 11.36 6.69
CA ARG A 124 13.05 12.68 6.33
C ARG A 124 12.25 12.66 5.04
N LYS A 125 12.64 11.82 4.08
CA LYS A 125 11.94 11.70 2.80
C LYS A 125 10.59 10.99 2.93
N TRP A 126 10.50 9.96 3.77
CA TRP A 126 9.35 9.04 3.77
C TRP A 126 8.48 9.09 5.02
N ILE A 127 8.98 9.62 6.13
CA ILE A 127 8.30 9.57 7.43
C ILE A 127 7.88 10.98 7.82
N VAL A 128 6.57 11.16 8.05
CA VAL A 128 6.02 12.37 8.67
C VAL A 128 5.79 12.07 10.16
N PRO A 129 6.61 12.62 11.08
CA PRO A 129 6.60 12.28 12.50
C PRO A 129 5.23 12.38 13.17
N GLU A 130 4.37 13.28 12.72
CA GLU A 130 3.06 13.56 13.31
C GLU A 130 2.00 12.54 12.95
N THR A 131 2.20 11.73 11.91
CA THR A 131 1.17 10.83 11.35
C THR A 131 1.66 9.41 11.13
N HIS A 132 2.96 9.17 11.19
CA HIS A 132 3.54 7.88 10.86
C HIS A 132 4.08 7.14 12.07
N TYR A 133 3.83 5.84 12.06
CA TYR A 133 4.55 4.88 12.87
C TYR A 133 5.86 4.53 12.18
N PHE A 134 6.95 4.50 12.94
CA PHE A 134 8.26 4.10 12.43
C PHE A 134 8.87 3.01 13.29
N MET A 135 9.15 1.84 12.71
CA MET A 135 9.92 0.82 13.39
C MET A 135 11.41 1.06 13.18
N SER A 136 12.09 1.40 14.27
CA SER A 136 13.52 1.71 14.23
C SER A 136 14.40 0.48 14.38
N ILE A 137 14.00 -0.49 15.21
CA ILE A 137 14.77 -1.71 15.48
C ILE A 137 13.79 -2.88 15.70
N LEU A 138 14.12 -4.05 15.16
CA LEU A 138 13.54 -5.34 15.53
C LEU A 138 14.67 -6.35 15.59
N ALA A 139 14.88 -6.95 16.77
CA ALA A 139 15.96 -7.90 17.00
C ALA A 139 15.42 -9.15 17.70
N VAL A 140 15.91 -10.32 17.27
CA VAL A 140 15.57 -11.63 17.82
C VAL A 140 16.88 -12.39 18.01
N ARG A 141 17.10 -12.94 19.21
CA ARG A 141 18.27 -13.78 19.50
C ARG A 141 18.41 -14.90 18.46
N PRO A 142 19.62 -15.22 17.96
CA PRO A 142 19.82 -16.19 16.89
C PRO A 142 19.08 -17.53 17.07
N GLU A 143 19.07 -18.09 18.28
CA GLU A 143 18.45 -19.39 18.62
C GLU A 143 16.92 -19.37 18.53
N TYR A 144 16.34 -18.17 18.56
CA TYR A 144 14.89 -17.93 18.55
C TYR A 144 14.38 -17.35 17.23
N GLN A 145 15.27 -17.10 16.26
CA GLN A 145 14.90 -16.64 14.94
C GLN A 145 14.06 -17.67 14.18
N ARG A 146 13.32 -17.19 13.18
CA ARG A 146 12.44 -18.01 12.31
C ARG A 146 11.32 -18.76 13.04
N LYS A 147 11.07 -18.48 14.32
CA LYS A 147 9.95 -19.01 15.13
C LYS A 147 8.72 -18.09 15.16
N GLY A 148 8.67 -17.05 14.33
CA GLY A 148 7.54 -16.10 14.25
C GLY A 148 7.60 -14.93 15.24
N LEU A 149 8.67 -14.79 16.03
CA LEU A 149 8.77 -13.74 17.06
C LEU A 149 8.79 -12.32 16.48
N GLY A 150 9.37 -12.14 15.29
CA GLY A 150 9.30 -10.86 14.57
C GLY A 150 7.86 -10.45 14.25
N SER A 151 7.03 -11.38 13.76
CA SER A 151 5.60 -11.14 13.55
C SER A 151 4.88 -10.77 14.84
N MET A 152 5.21 -11.45 15.95
CA MET A 152 4.60 -11.15 17.25
C MET A 152 4.90 -9.72 17.70
N LEU A 153 6.14 -9.24 17.50
CA LEU A 153 6.54 -7.87 17.83
C LEU A 153 5.90 -6.80 16.95
N LEU A 154 5.54 -7.12 15.70
CA LEU A 154 4.83 -6.19 14.82
C LEU A 154 3.37 -6.02 15.24
N THR A 155 2.68 -7.14 15.54
CA THR A 155 1.23 -7.18 15.75
C THR A 155 0.64 -6.06 16.63
N PRO A 156 1.09 -5.82 17.88
CA PRO A 156 0.42 -4.84 18.75
C PRO A 156 0.51 -3.41 18.20
N VAL A 157 1.57 -3.07 17.46
CA VAL A 157 1.74 -1.73 16.89
C VAL A 157 0.95 -1.58 15.60
N LEU A 158 0.94 -2.62 14.75
CA LEU A 158 0.18 -2.59 13.51
C LEU A 158 -1.33 -2.57 13.75
N GLU A 159 -1.82 -3.30 14.75
CA GLU A 159 -3.23 -3.22 15.16
C GLU A 159 -3.62 -1.81 15.63
N GLN A 160 -2.69 -1.08 16.26
CA GLN A 160 -2.93 0.31 16.65
C GLN A 160 -2.91 1.24 15.43
N ALA A 161 -1.92 1.10 14.55
CA ALA A 161 -1.81 1.87 13.32
C ALA A 161 -3.06 1.69 12.44
N ASP A 162 -3.55 0.45 12.30
CA ASP A 162 -4.78 0.13 11.56
C ASP A 162 -6.00 0.84 12.17
N LYS A 163 -6.13 0.86 13.51
CA LYS A 163 -7.24 1.56 14.21
C LYS A 163 -7.19 3.07 14.01
N GLU A 164 -6.00 3.64 13.93
CA GLU A 164 -5.78 5.08 13.77
C GLU A 164 -5.72 5.52 12.29
N ASN A 165 -5.85 4.58 11.35
CA ASN A 165 -5.59 4.81 9.93
C ASN A 165 -4.22 5.45 9.65
N ALA A 166 -3.22 5.06 10.43
CA ALA A 166 -1.88 5.58 10.34
C ALA A 166 -1.02 4.69 9.44
N LYS A 167 -0.09 5.30 8.71
CA LYS A 167 0.89 4.59 7.90
C LYS A 167 2.07 4.16 8.77
N ALA A 168 2.70 3.04 8.40
CA ALA A 168 3.84 2.51 9.13
C ALA A 168 5.04 2.28 8.20
N PHE A 169 6.23 2.66 8.66
CA PHE A 169 7.48 2.62 7.90
C PHE A 169 8.56 1.82 8.64
N VAL A 170 9.47 1.21 7.87
CA VAL A 170 10.64 0.51 8.39
C VAL A 170 11.85 0.67 7.47
N GLN A 171 13.05 0.65 8.04
CA GLN A 171 14.30 0.50 7.29
C GLN A 171 14.75 -0.94 7.55
N GLY A 172 14.52 -1.82 6.57
CA GLY A 172 14.72 -3.26 6.69
C GLY A 172 16.08 -3.71 6.16
N SER A 173 16.78 -4.54 6.95
CA SER A 173 17.95 -5.26 6.45
C SER A 173 17.56 -6.30 5.40
N VAL A 174 18.54 -6.79 4.63
CA VAL A 174 18.35 -7.86 3.65
C VAL A 174 17.76 -9.11 4.30
N GLN A 175 18.17 -9.43 5.53
CA GLN A 175 17.68 -10.57 6.29
C GLN A 175 16.25 -10.36 6.79
N GLY A 176 15.89 -9.11 7.13
CA GLY A 176 14.58 -8.73 7.65
C GLY A 176 13.50 -8.49 6.59
N VAL A 177 13.88 -8.13 5.36
CA VAL A 177 12.95 -7.66 4.31
C VAL A 177 11.77 -8.62 4.07
N GLY A 178 12.03 -9.93 4.06
CA GLY A 178 10.99 -10.94 3.85
C GLY A 178 9.91 -10.97 4.95
N LEU A 179 10.24 -10.56 6.18
CA LEU A 179 9.25 -10.38 7.24
C LEU A 179 8.27 -9.27 6.87
N TYR A 180 8.77 -8.12 6.44
CA TYR A 180 7.94 -6.95 6.14
C TYR A 180 7.08 -7.15 4.90
N LEU A 181 7.66 -7.69 3.81
CA LEU A 181 6.91 -8.04 2.61
C LEU A 181 5.75 -9.00 2.92
N LYS A 182 5.97 -9.99 3.80
CA LYS A 182 4.92 -10.90 4.27
C LYS A 182 3.79 -10.19 5.03
N HIS A 183 4.04 -9.02 5.62
CA HIS A 183 3.04 -8.22 6.33
C HIS A 183 2.43 -7.12 5.45
N GLY A 184 2.74 -7.08 4.15
CA GLY A 184 2.15 -6.13 3.20
C GLY A 184 2.91 -4.82 3.03
N TRP A 185 4.13 -4.73 3.54
CA TRP A 185 5.03 -3.63 3.19
C TRP A 185 5.51 -3.77 1.75
N GLU A 186 5.78 -2.65 1.11
CA GLU A 186 6.39 -2.55 -0.21
C GLU A 186 7.69 -1.76 -0.10
N GLU A 187 8.68 -2.10 -0.93
CA GLU A 187 9.89 -1.29 -1.06
C GLU A 187 9.54 0.03 -1.75
N VAL A 188 9.78 1.14 -1.05
CA VAL A 188 9.52 2.49 -1.56
C VAL A 188 10.81 3.22 -1.96
N ASP A 189 11.95 2.78 -1.42
CA ASP A 189 13.27 3.37 -1.67
C ASP A 189 14.37 2.43 -1.17
N GLU A 190 15.64 2.77 -1.43
CA GLU A 190 16.79 2.00 -0.97
C GLU A 190 17.94 2.89 -0.49
N ILE A 191 18.71 2.39 0.47
CA ILE A 191 19.95 2.99 0.94
C ILE A 191 21.09 2.04 0.59
N LEU A 192 22.05 2.53 -0.19
CA LEU A 192 23.26 1.79 -0.57
C LEU A 192 24.46 2.27 0.25
N MET A 193 25.20 1.32 0.80
CA MET A 193 26.45 1.55 1.52
C MET A 193 27.60 0.84 0.79
N ASP A 194 28.68 1.59 0.54
CA ASP A 194 29.92 1.08 -0.06
C ASP A 194 30.95 0.80 1.02
N TYR A 195 31.18 -0.49 1.28
CA TYR A 195 32.21 -0.95 2.21
C TYR A 195 33.49 -1.40 1.51
N SER A 196 33.58 -1.31 0.18
CA SER A 196 34.73 -1.76 -0.61
C SER A 196 36.06 -1.09 -0.22
N PRO A 197 36.12 0.20 0.18
CA PRO A 197 37.37 0.81 0.68
C PRO A 197 37.91 0.14 1.95
N TYR A 198 37.08 -0.64 2.64
CA TYR A 198 37.39 -1.30 3.91
C TYR A 198 37.48 -2.83 3.79
N GLY A 199 37.48 -3.36 2.56
CA GLY A 199 37.53 -4.80 2.28
C GLY A 199 36.17 -5.50 2.28
N GLY A 200 35.06 -4.74 2.28
CA GLY A 200 33.70 -5.25 2.17
C GLY A 200 33.12 -5.20 0.74
N ALA A 201 31.79 -5.38 0.64
CA ALA A 201 31.06 -5.25 -0.63
C ALA A 201 30.70 -3.79 -0.93
N SER A 202 30.60 -3.44 -2.21
CA SER A 202 30.31 -2.07 -2.69
C SER A 202 28.84 -1.65 -2.63
N ASP A 203 27.93 -2.62 -2.59
CA ASP A 203 26.49 -2.40 -2.83
C ASP A 203 25.63 -3.09 -1.77
N VAL A 204 25.96 -2.87 -0.49
CA VAL A 204 25.14 -3.42 0.59
C VAL A 204 23.85 -2.60 0.70
N LYS A 205 22.74 -3.23 0.31
CA LYS A 205 21.40 -2.63 0.27
C LYS A 205 20.70 -2.72 1.63
N THR A 206 20.16 -1.59 2.09
CA THR A 206 19.08 -1.53 3.09
C THR A 206 17.81 -1.08 2.39
N ALA A 207 16.73 -1.87 2.48
CA ALA A 207 15.45 -1.51 1.89
C ALA A 207 14.71 -0.51 2.79
N LEU A 208 14.18 0.56 2.22
CA LEU A 208 13.20 1.42 2.87
C LEU A 208 11.82 0.91 2.45
N LEU A 209 11.04 0.48 3.43
CA LEU A 209 9.72 -0.06 3.17
C LEU A 209 8.63 0.81 3.80
N GLY A 210 7.56 1.03 3.05
CA GLY A 210 6.32 1.65 3.51
C GLY A 210 5.13 0.74 3.26
N CYS A 211 4.01 1.00 3.93
CA CYS A 211 2.73 0.52 3.41
C CYS A 211 2.47 1.18 2.05
N LEU A 212 1.60 0.58 1.22
CA LEU A 212 1.06 1.22 0.02
C LEU A 212 0.76 2.70 0.29
N ASN A 213 0.92 3.56 -0.73
CA ASN A 213 0.52 4.96 -0.62
C ASN A 213 -0.97 5.13 -0.22
N ILE A 214 -1.72 4.04 -0.26
CA ILE A 214 -3.04 3.78 0.32
C ILE A 214 -2.86 3.00 1.63
N PRO A 215 -3.16 3.56 2.83
CA PRO A 215 -3.11 2.79 4.06
C PRO A 215 -4.20 1.72 4.05
N LEU A 216 -3.83 0.48 3.71
CA LEU A 216 -4.75 -0.66 3.72
C LEU A 216 -4.66 -1.40 5.05
N PRO A 217 -5.76 -1.50 5.82
CA PRO A 217 -5.83 -2.35 7.00
C PRO A 217 -5.36 -3.79 6.71
N ARG A 218 -4.59 -4.37 7.62
CA ARG A 218 -3.99 -5.71 7.44
C ARG A 218 -5.03 -6.80 7.19
N CYS A 219 -6.24 -6.66 7.73
CA CYS A 219 -7.33 -7.63 7.58
C CYS A 219 -7.79 -7.84 6.13
N ILE A 220 -7.49 -6.90 5.22
CA ILE A 220 -7.90 -6.96 3.81
C ILE A 220 -7.07 -7.97 3.00
N GLY A 221 -5.87 -8.32 3.48
CA GLY A 221 -4.94 -9.16 2.73
C GLY A 221 -5.28 -10.66 2.72
N GLU A 222 -6.08 -11.15 3.68
CA GLU A 222 -6.44 -12.57 3.82
C GLU A 222 -7.05 -13.20 2.55
N PRO A 223 -8.03 -12.58 1.85
CA PRO A 223 -8.64 -13.14 0.65
C PRO A 223 -7.79 -13.08 -0.63
N VAL A 224 -6.65 -12.38 -0.65
CA VAL A 224 -5.92 -12.07 -1.88
C VAL A 224 -5.23 -13.31 -2.48
N LYS A 225 -5.61 -13.67 -3.72
CA LYS A 225 -4.95 -14.71 -4.53
C LYS A 225 -4.72 -14.20 -5.96
N ALA A 226 -3.67 -14.73 -6.60
CA ALA A 226 -3.41 -14.39 -7.99
C ALA A 226 -4.54 -14.95 -8.88
N PRO A 227 -5.15 -14.13 -9.75
CA PRO A 227 -6.11 -14.62 -10.75
C PRO A 227 -5.42 -15.51 -11.80
N PRO A 228 -6.18 -16.29 -12.59
CA PRO A 228 -5.65 -17.07 -13.71
C PRO A 228 -4.95 -16.15 -14.72
N VAL A 229 -4.07 -16.71 -15.55
CA VAL A 229 -3.53 -15.98 -16.70
C VAL A 229 -4.68 -15.69 -17.68
N PRO A 230 -4.84 -14.45 -18.16
CA PRO A 230 -5.95 -14.09 -19.02
C PRO A 230 -5.70 -14.64 -20.43
N VAL A 231 -6.77 -14.85 -21.20
CA VAL A 231 -6.70 -15.33 -22.58
C VAL A 231 -7.24 -14.23 -23.48
N SER A 232 -6.48 -13.86 -24.51
CA SER A 232 -6.90 -12.86 -25.50
C SER A 232 -8.20 -13.28 -26.19
N HIS A 233 -9.11 -12.33 -26.35
CA HIS A 233 -10.39 -12.53 -27.00
C HIS A 233 -10.43 -11.73 -28.32
N PRO A 234 -10.99 -12.27 -29.42
CA PRO A 234 -11.05 -11.55 -30.69
C PRO A 234 -11.74 -10.18 -30.62
N GLY A 235 -12.63 -9.99 -29.66
CA GLY A 235 -13.31 -8.71 -29.42
C GLY A 235 -12.45 -7.61 -28.80
N ASP A 236 -11.22 -7.92 -28.35
CA ASP A 236 -10.34 -6.95 -27.70
C ASP A 236 -9.97 -5.78 -28.63
N GLY A 237 -9.68 -6.06 -29.92
CA GLY A 237 -9.31 -5.03 -30.89
C GLY A 237 -10.48 -4.15 -31.36
N ASN A 238 -11.70 -4.72 -31.44
CA ASN A 238 -12.87 -4.02 -31.98
C ASN A 238 -13.31 -2.83 -31.09
N VAL A 239 -13.00 -2.87 -29.80
CA VAL A 239 -13.31 -1.79 -28.86
C VAL A 239 -12.51 -0.52 -29.17
N LEU A 240 -11.27 -0.66 -29.66
CA LEU A 240 -10.40 0.48 -29.95
C LEU A 240 -10.94 1.27 -31.14
N ASP A 241 -11.40 0.57 -32.18
CA ASP A 241 -12.01 1.21 -33.35
C ASP A 241 -13.26 2.01 -32.97
N LEU A 242 -14.13 1.47 -32.11
CA LEU A 242 -15.30 2.20 -31.59
C LEU A 242 -14.91 3.50 -30.88
N LEU A 243 -13.90 3.46 -30.01
CA LEU A 243 -13.44 4.63 -29.27
C LEU A 243 -12.85 5.69 -30.22
N ILE A 244 -12.08 5.27 -31.22
CA ILE A 244 -11.49 6.16 -32.22
C ILE A 244 -12.59 6.83 -33.04
N GLU A 245 -13.57 6.07 -33.54
CA GLU A 245 -14.68 6.60 -34.31
C GLU A 245 -15.54 7.57 -33.49
N PHE A 246 -15.86 7.20 -32.25
CA PHE A 246 -16.66 8.03 -31.35
C PHE A 246 -15.92 9.32 -30.97
N GLY A 247 -14.63 9.23 -30.62
CA GLY A 247 -13.81 10.40 -30.32
C GLY A 247 -13.71 11.36 -31.50
N ARG A 248 -13.51 10.83 -32.72
CA ARG A 248 -13.51 11.63 -33.97
C ARG A 248 -14.87 12.28 -34.25
N LYS A 249 -15.97 11.55 -34.05
CA LYS A 249 -17.35 12.06 -34.21
C LYS A 249 -17.58 13.33 -33.38
N TYR A 250 -17.02 13.40 -32.17
CA TYR A 250 -17.14 14.57 -31.29
C TYR A 250 -15.90 15.48 -31.25
N ASN A 251 -15.01 15.36 -32.26
CA ASN A 251 -13.83 16.20 -32.44
C ASN A 251 -12.94 16.29 -31.18
N ARG A 252 -12.72 15.15 -30.52
CA ARG A 252 -11.82 15.04 -29.36
C ARG A 252 -10.36 15.07 -29.79
N ASP A 253 -9.50 15.51 -28.87
CA ASP A 253 -8.06 15.55 -29.12
C ASP A 253 -7.52 14.14 -29.37
N ILE A 254 -6.60 14.00 -30.32
CA ILE A 254 -6.07 12.69 -30.70
C ILE A 254 -5.34 12.00 -29.53
N ASN A 255 -4.70 12.77 -28.65
CA ASN A 255 -4.02 12.18 -27.49
C ASN A 255 -5.04 11.71 -26.45
N GLU A 256 -6.15 12.44 -26.26
CA GLU A 256 -7.24 11.99 -25.39
C GLU A 256 -7.87 10.69 -25.90
N ILE A 257 -8.11 10.58 -27.22
CA ILE A 257 -8.59 9.35 -27.85
C ILE A 257 -7.60 8.21 -27.62
N ARG A 258 -6.30 8.47 -27.78
CA ARG A 258 -5.25 7.47 -27.55
C ARG A 258 -5.28 6.97 -26.10
N GLN A 259 -5.28 7.85 -25.10
CA GLN A 259 -5.32 7.42 -23.69
C GLN A 259 -6.59 6.62 -23.34
N ALA A 260 -7.73 6.96 -23.95
CA ALA A 260 -8.95 6.17 -23.80
C ALA A 260 -8.83 4.77 -24.43
N CYS A 261 -8.12 4.65 -25.56
CA CYS A 261 -7.80 3.36 -26.18
C CYS A 261 -6.84 2.55 -25.31
N ASP A 262 -5.78 3.18 -24.80
CA ASP A 262 -4.79 2.54 -23.94
C ASP A 262 -5.44 1.99 -22.65
N LEU A 263 -6.39 2.72 -22.05
CA LEU A 263 -7.21 2.23 -20.93
C LEU A 263 -8.10 1.03 -21.32
N ALA A 264 -8.57 0.95 -22.56
CA ALA A 264 -9.49 -0.08 -23.04
C ALA A 264 -8.78 -1.32 -23.64
N GLU A 265 -7.46 -1.28 -23.81
CA GLU A 265 -6.66 -2.32 -24.47
C GLU A 265 -6.57 -3.62 -23.67
N GLY A 266 -6.75 -3.56 -22.34
CA GLY A 266 -6.63 -4.71 -21.45
C GLY A 266 -7.54 -5.90 -21.81
N TYR A 267 -7.38 -7.03 -21.13
CA TYR A 267 -8.10 -8.26 -21.48
C TYR A 267 -9.63 -8.15 -21.28
N SER A 268 -10.34 -9.02 -21.99
CA SER A 268 -11.81 -9.14 -21.93
C SER A 268 -12.35 -9.82 -20.67
N ASP A 269 -11.54 -10.54 -19.89
CA ASP A 269 -12.04 -11.36 -18.77
C ASP A 269 -12.67 -10.52 -17.64
N LEU A 270 -12.11 -9.35 -17.36
CA LEU A 270 -12.62 -8.37 -16.38
C LEU A 270 -12.58 -6.95 -16.94
N VAL A 271 -13.71 -6.23 -16.83
CA VAL A 271 -13.83 -4.81 -17.19
C VAL A 271 -14.13 -3.98 -15.95
N ILE A 272 -13.46 -2.84 -15.80
CA ILE A 272 -13.75 -1.83 -14.77
C ILE A 272 -14.46 -0.66 -15.45
N ILE A 273 -15.64 -0.27 -14.97
CA ILE A 273 -16.37 0.90 -15.46
C ILE A 273 -16.23 2.05 -14.47
N LEU A 274 -15.46 3.07 -14.85
CA LEU A 274 -15.38 4.36 -14.18
C LEU A 274 -16.47 5.31 -14.69
N GLN A 275 -16.60 6.47 -14.04
CA GLN A 275 -17.67 7.39 -14.36
C GLN A 275 -17.34 8.22 -15.61
N ARG A 276 -16.22 8.94 -15.61
CA ARG A 276 -15.89 9.93 -16.63
C ARG A 276 -14.38 10.22 -16.63
N PRO A 277 -13.79 10.59 -17.78
CA PRO A 277 -12.43 11.10 -17.81
C PRO A 277 -12.24 12.30 -16.88
N ALA A 278 -11.01 12.45 -16.35
CA ALA A 278 -10.66 13.62 -15.56
C ALA A 278 -10.81 14.91 -16.41
N PRO A 279 -11.47 15.96 -15.89
CA PRO A 279 -11.76 17.17 -16.66
C PRO A 279 -10.49 17.96 -17.03
N ARG A 280 -9.39 17.73 -16.31
CA ARG A 280 -8.07 18.30 -16.58
C ARG A 280 -7.03 17.22 -16.42
N HIS A 281 -6.38 16.89 -17.52
CA HIS A 281 -5.26 15.96 -17.56
C HIS A 281 -4.37 16.32 -18.75
N ASN A 282 -3.07 16.17 -18.61
CA ASN A 282 -2.16 16.20 -19.74
C ASN A 282 -2.23 14.87 -20.50
N TYR A 283 -2.98 14.85 -21.61
CA TYR A 283 -3.13 13.64 -22.42
C TYR A 283 -1.91 13.34 -23.31
N SER A 284 -0.97 14.28 -23.48
CA SER A 284 0.14 14.15 -24.44
C SER A 284 1.34 13.33 -23.93
N VAL A 285 1.36 12.95 -22.66
CA VAL A 285 2.42 12.12 -22.06
C VAL A 285 2.26 10.65 -22.44
N ASP A 286 3.24 9.80 -22.17
CA ASP A 286 3.07 8.35 -22.29
C ASP A 286 2.04 7.80 -21.30
N PHE A 287 1.58 6.56 -21.52
CA PHE A 287 0.50 5.97 -20.74
C PHE A 287 0.85 5.79 -19.26
N GLU A 288 2.07 5.36 -18.95
CA GLU A 288 2.54 5.18 -17.58
C GLU A 288 2.48 6.51 -16.81
N LYS A 289 3.01 7.58 -17.41
CA LYS A 289 2.95 8.92 -16.83
C LYS A 289 1.51 9.46 -16.75
N PHE A 290 0.68 9.20 -17.74
CA PHE A 290 -0.74 9.56 -17.72
C PHE A 290 -1.45 8.90 -16.53
N VAL A 291 -1.26 7.61 -16.31
CA VAL A 291 -1.83 6.91 -15.14
C VAL A 291 -1.30 7.51 -13.83
N ALA A 292 0.02 7.69 -13.71
CA ALA A 292 0.67 8.19 -12.51
C ALA A 292 0.28 9.65 -12.15
N ASP A 293 0.09 10.51 -13.16
CA ASP A 293 -0.30 11.92 -12.97
C ASP A 293 -1.80 12.07 -12.60
N CYS A 294 -2.61 11.02 -12.74
CA CYS A 294 -4.02 11.01 -12.31
C CYS A 294 -4.19 10.25 -10.98
N PRO A 295 -4.54 10.92 -9.87
CA PRO A 295 -4.71 10.27 -8.57
C PRO A 295 -5.74 9.14 -8.55
N THR A 296 -6.76 9.19 -9.42
CA THR A 296 -7.76 8.12 -9.52
C THR A 296 -7.19 6.91 -10.26
N LEU A 297 -6.53 7.09 -11.40
CA LEU A 297 -5.98 6.00 -12.20
C LEU A 297 -4.78 5.35 -11.50
N ASP A 298 -3.88 6.14 -10.93
CA ASP A 298 -2.78 5.66 -10.10
C ASP A 298 -3.27 4.78 -8.94
N ALA A 299 -4.34 5.19 -8.27
CA ALA A 299 -4.93 4.38 -7.21
C ALA A 299 -5.58 3.09 -7.75
N VAL A 300 -6.26 3.15 -8.89
CA VAL A 300 -6.81 1.96 -9.56
C VAL A 300 -5.69 0.98 -9.91
N ASP A 301 -4.59 1.43 -10.51
CA ASP A 301 -3.43 0.58 -10.84
C ASP A 301 -2.85 -0.08 -9.59
N LYS A 302 -2.61 0.69 -8.53
CA LYS A 302 -2.10 0.17 -7.24
C LYS A 302 -3.02 -0.88 -6.63
N ILE A 303 -4.33 -0.66 -6.63
CA ILE A 303 -5.30 -1.62 -6.09
C ILE A 303 -5.39 -2.86 -6.97
N ILE A 304 -5.32 -2.74 -8.31
CA ILE A 304 -5.26 -3.89 -9.22
C ILE A 304 -4.03 -4.75 -8.89
N ARG A 305 -2.84 -4.13 -8.79
CA ARG A 305 -1.60 -4.84 -8.45
C ARG A 305 -1.73 -5.52 -7.09
N TYR A 306 -2.26 -4.83 -6.08
CA TYR A 306 -2.49 -5.43 -4.76
C TYR A 306 -3.44 -6.63 -4.82
N ALA A 307 -4.64 -6.45 -5.39
CA ALA A 307 -5.68 -7.47 -5.46
C ALA A 307 -5.27 -8.72 -6.27
N THR A 308 -4.24 -8.60 -7.11
CA THR A 308 -3.78 -9.67 -7.99
C THR A 308 -2.37 -10.17 -7.69
N LYS A 309 -1.76 -9.76 -6.57
CA LYS A 309 -0.36 -10.07 -6.21
C LYS A 309 0.64 -9.68 -7.30
N GLY A 310 0.40 -8.53 -7.93
CA GLY A 310 1.23 -7.95 -8.98
C GLY A 310 1.13 -8.64 -10.34
N THR A 311 0.22 -9.61 -10.52
CA THR A 311 0.05 -10.32 -11.80
C THR A 311 -0.80 -9.58 -12.83
N ARG A 312 -1.41 -8.46 -12.42
CA ARG A 312 -2.14 -7.51 -13.27
C ARG A 312 -1.77 -6.08 -12.89
N SER A 313 -1.97 -5.19 -13.85
CA SER A 313 -1.92 -3.73 -13.75
C SER A 313 -3.06 -3.12 -14.57
N ILE A 314 -3.23 -1.81 -14.50
CA ILE A 314 -4.21 -1.07 -15.31
C ILE A 314 -3.96 -1.24 -16.82
N GLU A 315 -2.72 -1.49 -17.26
CA GLU A 315 -2.37 -1.78 -18.67
C GLU A 315 -2.97 -3.12 -19.15
N THR A 316 -3.22 -4.04 -18.24
CA THR A 316 -3.70 -5.39 -18.57
C THR A 316 -5.19 -5.57 -18.33
N VAL A 317 -5.88 -4.58 -17.75
CA VAL A 317 -7.28 -4.67 -17.37
C VAL A 317 -8.06 -3.60 -18.12
N SER A 318 -9.14 -3.98 -18.81
CA SER A 318 -9.96 -3.02 -19.55
C SER A 318 -10.64 -2.03 -18.60
N VAL A 319 -10.38 -0.74 -18.74
CA VAL A 319 -11.01 0.35 -17.98
C VAL A 319 -11.82 1.23 -18.93
N PHE A 320 -13.13 1.28 -18.72
CA PHE A 320 -14.08 2.06 -19.53
C PHE A 320 -14.67 3.21 -18.73
N ASP A 321 -15.12 4.26 -19.42
CA ASP A 321 -15.89 5.34 -18.82
C ASP A 321 -17.37 5.23 -19.22
N ALA A 322 -18.27 5.40 -18.26
CA ALA A 322 -19.70 5.47 -18.54
C ALA A 322 -20.09 6.73 -19.34
N TYR A 323 -19.30 7.80 -19.24
CA TYR A 323 -19.48 9.05 -19.95
C TYR A 323 -18.25 9.41 -20.81
N SER A 324 -17.74 8.46 -21.60
CA SER A 324 -16.55 8.64 -22.45
C SER A 324 -16.55 9.97 -23.20
N PHE A 325 -15.45 10.71 -23.09
CA PHE A 325 -15.22 12.01 -23.74
C PHE A 325 -16.20 13.14 -23.40
N LYS A 326 -17.14 12.92 -22.47
CA LYS A 326 -18.02 13.99 -21.99
C LYS A 326 -17.26 14.86 -20.98
N PRO A 327 -16.99 16.15 -21.27
CA PRO A 327 -16.10 16.96 -20.42
C PRO A 327 -16.72 17.35 -19.07
N GLY A 328 -18.04 17.22 -18.91
CA GLY A 328 -18.73 17.54 -17.65
C GLY A 328 -20.21 17.20 -17.69
N LEU A 329 -20.87 17.29 -16.54
CA LEU A 329 -22.30 16.96 -16.37
C LEU A 329 -23.22 17.80 -17.26
N THR A 330 -22.91 19.09 -17.41
CA THR A 330 -23.73 20.04 -18.17
C THR A 330 -23.35 20.13 -19.65
N ALA A 331 -22.34 19.36 -20.09
CA ALA A 331 -21.92 19.37 -21.48
C ALA A 331 -23.00 18.74 -22.36
N ALA A 332 -23.36 19.44 -23.43
CA ALA A 332 -24.37 18.96 -24.39
C ALA A 332 -23.87 17.74 -25.18
N TRP A 333 -22.57 17.65 -25.43
CA TRP A 333 -21.97 16.63 -26.30
C TRP A 333 -20.69 16.02 -25.70
N PRO A 334 -20.48 14.71 -25.84
CA PRO A 334 -21.48 13.72 -26.25
C PRO A 334 -22.69 13.70 -25.30
N SER A 335 -23.86 13.31 -25.80
CA SER A 335 -25.04 13.14 -24.94
C SER A 335 -24.84 11.93 -24.01
N ASP A 336 -25.60 11.86 -22.91
CA ASP A 336 -25.49 10.72 -21.98
C ASP A 336 -25.89 9.41 -22.68
N ASP A 337 -26.92 9.46 -23.53
CA ASP A 337 -27.38 8.31 -24.31
C ASP A 337 -26.34 7.85 -25.34
N ASP A 338 -25.65 8.78 -26.02
CA ASP A 338 -24.55 8.45 -26.92
C ASP A 338 -23.41 7.73 -26.16
N CYS A 339 -23.06 8.22 -24.96
CA CYS A 339 -22.03 7.59 -24.14
C CYS A 339 -22.43 6.18 -23.69
N HIS A 340 -23.68 6.02 -23.22
CA HIS A 340 -24.17 4.72 -22.79
C HIS A 340 -24.29 3.73 -23.96
N LEU A 341 -24.68 4.19 -25.15
CA LEU A 341 -24.70 3.34 -26.35
C LEU A 341 -23.30 2.84 -26.71
N LEU A 342 -22.28 3.71 -26.64
CA LEU A 342 -20.89 3.31 -26.83
C LEU A 342 -20.48 2.25 -25.78
N LEU A 343 -20.74 2.50 -24.50
CA LEU A 343 -20.40 1.57 -23.42
C LEU A 343 -21.08 0.19 -23.60
N GLU A 344 -22.36 0.17 -23.99
CA GLU A 344 -23.07 -1.07 -24.33
C GLU A 344 -22.33 -1.84 -25.44
N GLN A 345 -21.97 -1.17 -26.53
CA GLN A 345 -21.27 -1.82 -27.64
C GLN A 345 -19.89 -2.37 -27.21
N MET A 346 -19.15 -1.62 -26.41
CA MET A 346 -17.85 -2.06 -25.89
C MET A 346 -17.98 -3.30 -25.00
N LEU A 347 -18.99 -3.33 -24.11
CA LEU A 347 -19.27 -4.49 -23.26
C LEU A 347 -19.67 -5.73 -24.08
N LYS A 348 -20.46 -5.55 -25.14
CA LYS A 348 -20.84 -6.63 -26.06
C LYS A 348 -19.68 -7.19 -26.87
N PHE A 349 -18.67 -6.36 -27.18
CA PHE A 349 -17.44 -6.82 -27.82
C PHE A 349 -16.53 -7.59 -26.85
N LYS A 350 -16.30 -7.08 -25.64
CA LYS A 350 -15.46 -7.76 -24.64
C LYS A 350 -16.11 -9.03 -24.08
N LYS A 351 -17.44 -9.05 -23.91
CA LYS A 351 -18.19 -10.13 -23.24
C LYS A 351 -17.56 -10.55 -21.91
N PRO A 352 -17.36 -9.61 -20.98
CA PRO A 352 -16.58 -9.87 -19.78
C PRO A 352 -17.24 -10.87 -18.85
N ARG A 353 -16.43 -11.72 -18.22
CA ARG A 353 -16.92 -12.60 -17.15
C ARG A 353 -17.25 -11.80 -15.89
N VAL A 354 -16.50 -10.74 -15.63
CA VAL A 354 -16.69 -9.86 -14.47
C VAL A 354 -16.70 -8.39 -14.89
N VAL A 355 -17.66 -7.63 -14.38
CA VAL A 355 -17.74 -6.17 -14.57
C VAL A 355 -17.72 -5.47 -13.22
N MET A 356 -16.68 -4.69 -12.96
CA MET A 356 -16.60 -3.86 -11.77
C MET A 356 -17.26 -2.50 -12.02
N CYS A 357 -18.30 -2.19 -11.26
CA CYS A 357 -19.18 -1.05 -11.46
C CYS A 357 -18.79 0.11 -10.54
N CYS A 358 -17.87 0.96 -10.98
CA CYS A 358 -17.26 2.05 -10.23
C CYS A 358 -17.83 3.44 -10.60
N TRP A 359 -19.11 3.52 -10.94
CA TRP A 359 -19.74 4.77 -11.35
C TRP A 359 -21.17 4.90 -10.83
N ASN A 360 -21.73 6.10 -10.92
CA ASN A 360 -23.12 6.38 -10.57
C ASN A 360 -23.75 7.25 -11.67
N LYS A 361 -25.04 7.07 -11.93
CA LYS A 361 -25.82 7.96 -12.78
C LYS A 361 -26.05 9.34 -12.16
N GLY A 362 -26.03 9.46 -10.82
CA GLY A 362 -26.27 10.74 -10.14
C GLY A 362 -27.63 11.33 -10.56
N ALA A 363 -27.65 12.58 -11.01
CA ALA A 363 -28.83 13.25 -11.57
C ALA A 363 -29.07 12.96 -13.08
N ALA A 364 -28.16 12.25 -13.75
CA ALA A 364 -28.30 11.91 -15.16
C ALA A 364 -29.32 10.78 -15.37
N THR A 365 -30.02 10.83 -16.51
CA THR A 365 -30.90 9.74 -16.95
C THR A 365 -30.07 8.66 -17.64
N CYS A 366 -30.15 7.42 -17.17
CA CYS A 366 -29.65 6.26 -17.92
C CYS A 366 -30.85 5.58 -18.58
N SER A 367 -31.12 5.91 -19.84
CA SER A 367 -32.21 5.31 -20.62
C SER A 367 -31.86 3.90 -21.11
N ASN A 368 -30.57 3.60 -21.22
CA ASN A 368 -30.06 2.32 -21.66
C ASN A 368 -30.25 1.24 -20.58
N GLU A 369 -31.10 0.25 -20.85
CA GLU A 369 -31.46 -0.81 -19.91
C GLU A 369 -30.28 -1.72 -19.55
N LEU A 370 -29.40 -2.02 -20.50
CA LEU A 370 -28.23 -2.86 -20.23
C LEU A 370 -27.21 -2.11 -19.36
N VAL A 371 -26.83 -0.89 -19.75
CA VAL A 371 -25.89 -0.07 -18.98
C VAL A 371 -26.43 0.27 -17.60
N GLY A 372 -27.74 0.46 -17.45
CA GLY A 372 -28.41 0.67 -16.16
C GLY A 372 -28.18 -0.48 -15.17
N GLN A 373 -27.99 -1.70 -15.66
CA GLN A 373 -27.64 -2.86 -14.84
C GLN A 373 -26.18 -2.85 -14.38
N PHE A 374 -25.34 -1.90 -14.79
CA PHE A 374 -23.94 -1.77 -14.36
C PHE A 374 -23.68 -0.52 -13.50
N VAL A 375 -24.72 0.11 -12.95
CA VAL A 375 -24.56 1.23 -11.99
C VAL A 375 -23.94 0.72 -10.69
N GLY A 376 -23.03 1.49 -10.09
CA GLY A 376 -22.39 1.14 -8.82
C GLY A 376 -23.35 1.12 -7.62
N GLY A 377 -22.88 0.57 -6.51
CA GLY A 377 -23.66 0.37 -5.28
C GLY A 377 -23.63 1.57 -4.33
N GLY A 378 -22.70 2.51 -4.54
CA GLY A 378 -22.38 3.56 -3.55
C GLY A 378 -21.51 3.03 -2.41
N VAL A 379 -21.16 3.91 -1.48
CA VAL A 379 -20.31 3.56 -0.34
C VAL A 379 -21.16 2.89 0.77
N GLY A 380 -20.67 1.78 1.32
CA GLY A 380 -21.31 1.07 2.43
C GLY A 380 -22.50 0.17 2.06
N ASN A 381 -22.76 -0.06 0.77
CA ASN A 381 -23.81 -0.96 0.32
C ASN A 381 -23.36 -2.42 0.47
N PRO A 382 -24.07 -3.27 1.25
CA PRO A 382 -23.64 -4.64 1.50
C PRO A 382 -23.87 -5.57 0.30
N SER A 383 -24.84 -5.28 -0.58
CA SER A 383 -25.15 -6.12 -1.74
C SER A 383 -24.29 -5.72 -2.92
N ILE A 384 -23.13 -6.36 -3.05
CA ILE A 384 -22.15 -5.99 -4.07
C ILE A 384 -22.11 -6.90 -5.30
N ARG A 385 -22.87 -8.00 -5.36
CA ARG A 385 -22.76 -8.98 -6.45
C ARG A 385 -24.10 -9.26 -7.11
N ASP A 386 -24.18 -9.07 -8.42
CA ASP A 386 -25.32 -9.44 -9.26
C ASP A 386 -24.88 -10.29 -10.44
N GLU A 387 -25.73 -11.21 -10.88
CA GLU A 387 -25.57 -11.94 -12.14
C GLU A 387 -26.36 -11.22 -13.24
N ILE A 388 -25.69 -10.98 -14.37
CA ILE A 388 -26.21 -10.20 -15.48
C ILE A 388 -25.96 -10.95 -16.78
N ASP A 389 -26.90 -10.88 -17.72
CA ASP A 389 -26.74 -11.41 -19.06
C ASP A 389 -26.28 -10.30 -20.02
N ILE A 390 -25.17 -10.55 -20.72
CA ILE A 390 -24.70 -9.72 -21.84
C ILE A 390 -24.81 -10.55 -23.11
N GLU A 391 -25.91 -10.39 -23.84
CA GLU A 391 -26.19 -11.09 -25.11
C GLU A 391 -26.03 -12.62 -25.02
N GLY A 392 -26.64 -13.23 -24.00
CA GLY A 392 -26.59 -14.66 -23.74
C GLY A 392 -25.33 -15.14 -23.01
N CYS A 393 -24.44 -14.22 -22.63
CA CYS A 393 -23.24 -14.52 -21.84
C CYS A 393 -23.48 -14.14 -20.38
N SER A 394 -23.34 -15.10 -19.47
CA SER A 394 -23.43 -14.86 -18.04
C SER A 394 -22.19 -14.09 -17.55
N SER A 395 -22.43 -12.91 -16.99
CA SER A 395 -21.45 -12.00 -16.40
C SER A 395 -21.79 -11.74 -14.94
N VAL A 396 -20.78 -11.45 -14.13
CA VAL A 396 -20.96 -11.04 -12.73
C VAL A 396 -20.65 -9.55 -12.62
N ALA A 397 -21.61 -8.75 -12.15
CA ALA A 397 -21.36 -7.36 -11.77
C ALA A 397 -20.96 -7.27 -10.31
N ILE A 398 -19.82 -6.63 -10.06
CA ILE A 398 -19.40 -6.22 -8.72
C ILE A 398 -19.71 -4.73 -8.53
N ARG A 399 -20.70 -4.41 -7.71
CA ARG A 399 -21.12 -3.07 -7.35
C ARG A 399 -20.07 -2.42 -6.46
N SER A 400 -19.53 -1.31 -6.92
CA SER A 400 -18.60 -0.49 -6.14
C SER A 400 -19.03 0.97 -6.18
N PHE A 401 -18.12 1.85 -5.80
CA PHE A 401 -18.24 3.29 -5.93
C PHE A 401 -17.01 3.84 -6.64
N HIS A 402 -17.08 5.10 -7.04
CA HIS A 402 -16.00 5.72 -7.80
C HIS A 402 -14.71 5.78 -6.95
N PRO A 403 -13.55 5.29 -7.44
CA PRO A 403 -12.31 5.25 -6.67
C PRO A 403 -11.90 6.61 -6.08
N ALA A 404 -12.16 7.71 -6.81
CA ALA A 404 -11.91 9.07 -6.32
C ALA A 404 -12.60 9.37 -4.97
N THR A 405 -13.72 8.72 -4.64
CA THR A 405 -14.39 8.89 -3.34
C THR A 405 -13.51 8.47 -2.17
N ALA A 406 -12.83 7.32 -2.26
CA ALA A 406 -11.91 6.86 -1.22
C ALA A 406 -10.51 7.48 -1.34
N MET A 407 -10.09 7.79 -2.57
CA MET A 407 -8.69 8.09 -2.86
C MET A 407 -8.39 9.58 -2.99
N CYS A 408 -9.36 10.38 -3.40
CA CYS A 408 -9.18 11.81 -3.66
C CYS A 408 -10.00 12.67 -2.70
N TYR A 409 -11.26 12.31 -2.47
CA TYR A 409 -12.17 13.12 -1.64
C TYR A 409 -12.10 12.76 -0.16
N ASN A 410 -11.81 11.50 0.19
CA ASN A 410 -11.68 11.04 1.57
C ASN A 410 -10.39 10.22 1.78
N PRO A 411 -9.20 10.75 1.44
CA PRO A 411 -7.94 10.00 1.44
C PRO A 411 -7.49 9.52 2.83
N TYR A 412 -8.12 10.01 3.90
CA TYR A 412 -7.86 9.62 5.29
C TYR A 412 -8.98 8.77 5.89
N ASN A 413 -9.95 8.31 5.09
CA ASN A 413 -10.99 7.39 5.54
C ASN A 413 -10.59 5.94 5.23
N ALA A 414 -10.06 5.25 6.24
CA ALA A 414 -9.59 3.86 6.13
C ALA A 414 -10.70 2.91 5.65
N ASP A 415 -11.93 3.13 6.11
CA ASP A 415 -13.05 2.27 5.79
C ASP A 415 -13.41 2.37 4.31
N TYR A 416 -13.35 3.55 3.72
CA TYR A 416 -13.61 3.74 2.29
C TYR A 416 -12.52 3.07 1.45
N GLN A 417 -11.25 3.20 1.85
CA GLN A 417 -10.13 2.54 1.17
C GLN A 417 -10.21 1.02 1.30
N ALA A 418 -10.61 0.54 2.47
CA ALA A 418 -10.83 -0.87 2.75
C ALA A 418 -11.95 -1.47 1.90
N LEU A 419 -13.11 -0.82 1.86
CA LEU A 419 -14.25 -1.25 1.03
C LEU A 419 -13.89 -1.26 -0.45
N LEU A 420 -13.28 -0.18 -0.95
CA LEU A 420 -12.88 -0.10 -2.35
C LEU A 420 -11.95 -1.27 -2.69
N THR A 421 -10.91 -1.47 -1.89
CA THR A 421 -9.93 -2.55 -2.10
C THR A 421 -10.58 -3.93 -2.03
N TYR A 422 -11.49 -4.15 -1.07
CA TYR A 422 -12.25 -5.40 -1.01
C TYR A 422 -13.08 -5.65 -2.27
N HIS A 423 -13.74 -4.62 -2.84
CA HIS A 423 -14.50 -4.79 -4.08
C HIS A 423 -13.60 -5.22 -5.24
N PHE A 424 -12.38 -4.68 -5.34
CA PHE A 424 -11.39 -5.13 -6.34
C PHE A 424 -10.99 -6.59 -6.11
N ILE A 425 -10.70 -6.98 -4.86
CA ILE A 425 -10.37 -8.37 -4.51
C ILE A 425 -11.51 -9.32 -4.86
N ALA A 426 -12.76 -8.93 -4.56
CA ALA A 426 -13.95 -9.70 -4.89
C ALA A 426 -14.08 -9.87 -6.41
N ALA A 427 -13.91 -8.78 -7.19
CA ALA A 427 -13.98 -8.82 -8.65
C ALA A 427 -12.92 -9.74 -9.27
N PHE A 428 -11.65 -9.62 -8.88
CA PHE A 428 -10.60 -10.50 -9.41
C PHE A 428 -10.77 -11.96 -8.96
N SER A 429 -11.33 -12.19 -7.78
CA SER A 429 -11.56 -13.55 -7.30
C SER A 429 -12.63 -14.27 -8.10
N GLU A 430 -13.71 -13.60 -8.54
CA GLU A 430 -14.77 -14.19 -9.37
C GLU A 430 -14.25 -14.80 -10.69
N LEU A 431 -13.05 -14.42 -11.16
CA LEU A 431 -12.39 -15.08 -12.29
C LEU A 431 -12.04 -16.55 -12.02
N SER A 432 -11.88 -16.91 -10.74
CA SER A 432 -11.42 -18.23 -10.27
C SER A 432 -12.40 -18.92 -9.32
N TYR A 433 -12.89 -18.20 -8.31
CA TYR A 433 -13.72 -18.72 -7.23
C TYR A 433 -14.51 -17.59 -6.56
N ARG A 434 -15.66 -17.93 -5.98
CA ARG A 434 -16.43 -16.99 -5.17
C ARG A 434 -15.83 -16.87 -3.77
N ILE A 435 -15.58 -15.63 -3.32
CA ILE A 435 -15.14 -15.36 -1.94
C ILE A 435 -16.33 -15.51 -0.98
N HIS A 436 -16.08 -16.10 0.19
CA HIS A 436 -16.97 -15.96 1.34
C HIS A 436 -16.70 -14.62 2.02
N GLU A 437 -17.75 -13.84 2.28
CA GLU A 437 -17.62 -12.50 2.85
C GLU A 437 -16.86 -12.56 4.19
N PRO A 438 -15.81 -11.75 4.36
CA PRO A 438 -15.04 -11.76 5.59
C PRO A 438 -15.82 -11.10 6.72
N TRP A 439 -15.65 -11.60 7.95
CA TRP A 439 -16.38 -11.14 9.14
C TRP A 439 -16.25 -9.63 9.42
N TRP A 440 -15.15 -9.02 9.00
CA TRP A 440 -14.90 -7.59 9.21
C TRP A 440 -15.68 -6.69 8.23
N LEU A 441 -16.17 -7.23 7.12
CA LEU A 441 -16.80 -6.44 6.06
C LEU A 441 -18.08 -5.75 6.54
N GLU A 442 -18.90 -6.44 7.33
CA GLU A 442 -20.14 -5.90 7.90
C GLU A 442 -19.87 -4.67 8.80
N GLN A 443 -18.80 -4.73 9.59
CA GLN A 443 -18.40 -3.62 10.47
C GLN A 443 -17.95 -2.41 9.65
N ILE A 444 -17.12 -2.61 8.63
CA ILE A 444 -16.64 -1.54 7.75
C ILE A 444 -17.80 -0.92 6.97
N ASN A 445 -18.72 -1.73 6.43
CA ASN A 445 -19.93 -1.25 5.75
C ASN A 445 -20.78 -0.37 6.68
N THR A 446 -21.01 -0.82 7.91
CA THR A 446 -21.79 -0.08 8.91
C THR A 446 -21.16 1.27 9.22
N ARG A 447 -19.86 1.30 9.55
CA ARG A 447 -19.14 2.56 9.83
C ARG A 447 -19.14 3.51 8.63
N SER A 448 -18.98 2.97 7.42
CA SER A 448 -19.00 3.76 6.19
C SER A 448 -20.37 4.41 5.93
N MET A 449 -21.47 3.70 6.20
CA MET A 449 -22.81 4.27 6.10
C MET A 449 -23.06 5.42 7.09
N HIS A 450 -22.49 5.35 8.29
CA HIS A 450 -22.58 6.42 9.28
C HIS A 450 -21.78 7.66 8.86
N ALA A 451 -20.56 7.48 8.34
CA ALA A 451 -19.71 8.59 7.89
C ALA A 451 -20.36 9.45 6.79
N ILE A 452 -21.11 8.83 5.86
CA ILE A 452 -21.88 9.56 4.83
C ILE A 452 -22.90 10.50 5.47
N LYS A 453 -23.61 10.05 6.52
CA LYS A 453 -24.68 10.84 7.18
C LYS A 453 -24.12 12.06 7.92
N GLU A 454 -22.95 11.95 8.52
CA GLU A 454 -22.31 13.06 9.25
C GLU A 454 -21.77 14.14 8.32
N THR A 455 -21.43 13.80 7.07
CA THR A 455 -20.89 14.75 6.07
C THR A 455 -21.99 15.55 5.36
N THR A 456 -23.27 15.24 5.61
CA THR A 456 -24.43 15.86 4.93
C THR A 456 -25.20 16.86 5.82
N VAL A 457 -24.58 17.40 6.87
CA VAL A 457 -25.15 18.41 7.78
C VAL A 457 -24.48 19.76 7.60
#